data_AF-A0A2U3NTX7-F1
#
_entry.id   AF-A0A2U3NTX7-F1
#
_cell.length_a   1.000
_cell.length_b   1.000
_cell.length_c   1.000
_cell.angle_alpha   90.00
_cell.angle_beta   90.00
_cell.angle_gamma   90.00
#
_symmetry.space_group_name_H-M   'P 1'
#
loop_
_entity.id
_entity.type
_entity.pdbx_description
1 polymer ?
#
loop_
_entity_poly.entity_id
_entity_poly.type
_entity_poly.pdbx_seq_one_letter_code
_entity_poly.pdbx_strand_id
1 'polypeptide(L)'
;MTVACHILACAPVVEILGPKGVSVAESLFLVLSNPIEGQDAAFNAWYDSTHVPEVLDVPGVVAAQRYDLSEIKVPDDEDLPAQLPPPTHRYLVVYELDREPDAVMAEFLKRVMAGTLTLGETLDLSTVSLTGWTPRGERRVAT
;
A
#
# COMPACT_ATOMS: atom_id res chain seq x y z
N MET A 1 55.31 -25.66 22.73
CA MET A 1 53.97 -25.22 23.16
C MET A 1 53.56 -24.07 22.24
N THR A 2 52.80 -24.34 21.17
CA THR A 2 51.33 -24.14 21.09
C THR A 2 51.04 -22.69 20.67
N VAL A 3 50.33 -22.28 19.60
CA VAL A 3 49.57 -22.86 18.47
C VAL A 3 49.51 -21.77 17.39
N ALA A 4 49.42 -22.15 16.11
CA ALA A 4 49.20 -21.25 14.97
C ALA A 4 47.70 -21.03 14.67
N CYS A 5 47.43 -20.01 13.85
CA CYS A 5 46.22 -19.79 13.02
C CYS A 5 44.97 -19.30 13.75
N HIS A 6 44.44 -18.13 13.35
CA HIS A 6 43.02 -17.72 13.20
C HIS A 6 43.05 -16.39 12.39
N ILE A 7 42.85 -16.45 11.07
CA ILE A 7 41.62 -16.07 10.33
C ILE A 7 41.28 -14.57 10.38
N LEU A 8 41.17 -14.00 9.17
CA LEU A 8 40.70 -12.66 8.82
C LEU A 8 39.29 -12.32 9.34
N ALA A 9 39.05 -11.00 9.46
CA ALA A 9 37.75 -10.30 9.40
C ALA A 9 36.84 -10.47 10.65
N CYS A 10 36.03 -9.51 11.09
CA CYS A 10 35.31 -8.45 10.39
C CYS A 10 35.28 -7.15 11.23
N ALA A 11 35.35 -6.02 10.52
CA ALA A 11 34.86 -4.72 10.99
C ALA A 11 33.35 -4.81 11.32
N PRO A 12 32.77 -3.90 12.13
CA PRO A 12 31.39 -4.02 12.57
C PRO A 12 30.43 -4.08 11.38
N VAL A 13 29.44 -4.96 11.50
CA VAL A 13 28.33 -5.11 10.56
C VAL A 13 27.67 -3.74 10.37
N VAL A 14 27.84 -3.18 9.17
CA VAL A 14 27.13 -1.98 8.72
C VAL A 14 25.67 -2.37 8.55
N GLU A 15 24.80 -1.89 9.44
CA GLU A 15 23.36 -1.86 9.20
C GLU A 15 23.10 -1.16 7.87
N ILE A 16 22.47 -1.87 6.93
CA ILE A 16 22.04 -1.26 5.66
C ILE A 16 20.82 -0.39 5.97
N LEU A 17 21.10 0.85 6.38
CA LEU A 17 20.22 1.98 6.19
C LEU A 17 19.97 2.15 4.69
N GLY A 18 18.70 2.17 4.27
CA GLY A 18 18.35 3.01 3.13
C GLY A 18 18.77 4.46 3.44
N PRO A 19 19.20 5.26 2.45
CA PRO A 19 19.81 6.55 2.70
C PRO A 19 18.81 7.46 3.43
N LYS A 20 19.12 7.75 4.72
CA LYS A 20 18.35 8.51 5.72
C LYS A 20 17.28 7.64 6.43
N GLY A 21 17.34 7.59 7.76
CA GLY A 21 16.49 6.76 8.61
C GLY A 21 15.00 7.02 8.41
N VAL A 22 14.38 6.17 7.60
CA VAL A 22 12.93 6.07 7.45
C VAL A 22 12.52 4.77 8.14
N SER A 23 11.66 4.89 9.14
CA SER A 23 11.01 3.76 9.82
C SER A 23 10.39 2.85 8.76
N VAL A 24 10.60 1.54 8.90
CA VAL A 24 9.82 0.54 8.15
C VAL A 24 8.36 0.92 8.28
N ALA A 25 7.63 1.10 7.17
CA ALA A 25 6.20 1.35 7.24
C ALA A 25 5.56 0.29 8.13
N GLU A 26 5.12 0.70 9.32
CA GLU A 26 4.67 -0.21 10.36
C GLU A 26 3.29 -0.75 10.04
N SER A 27 2.60 -0.16 9.06
CA SER A 27 1.26 -0.54 8.64
C SER A 27 0.97 -0.08 7.22
N LEU A 28 -0.07 -0.66 6.61
CA LEU A 28 -0.57 -0.29 5.30
C LEU A 28 -2.04 0.10 5.37
N PHE A 29 -2.45 1.02 4.52
CA PHE A 29 -3.84 1.32 4.24
C PHE A 29 -4.11 1.07 2.75
N LEU A 30 -4.93 0.07 2.47
CA LEU A 30 -5.24 -0.39 1.12
C LEU A 30 -6.65 0.06 0.74
N VAL A 31 -6.76 0.70 -0.42
CA VAL A 31 -8.02 1.17 -0.98
C VAL A 31 -8.25 0.54 -2.33
N LEU A 32 -9.24 -0.35 -2.44
CA LEU A 32 -9.72 -0.82 -3.73
C LEU A 32 -10.93 0.01 -4.16
N SER A 33 -10.94 0.45 -5.41
CA SER A 33 -11.96 1.37 -5.91
C SER A 33 -12.30 1.12 -7.38
N ASN A 34 -13.50 1.56 -7.74
CA ASN A 34 -13.95 1.67 -9.12
C ASN A 34 -14.41 3.11 -9.36
N PRO A 35 -14.19 3.66 -10.56
CA PRO A 35 -14.91 4.85 -10.98
C PRO A 35 -16.36 4.49 -11.25
N ILE A 36 -17.23 5.50 -11.18
CA ILE A 36 -18.55 5.44 -11.81
C ILE A 36 -18.39 5.07 -13.28
N GLU A 37 -19.30 4.26 -13.81
CA GLU A 37 -19.25 3.78 -15.19
C GLU A 37 -19.04 4.93 -16.20
N GLY A 38 -18.04 4.78 -17.06
CA GLY A 38 -17.67 5.77 -18.08
C GLY A 38 -16.83 6.94 -17.58
N GLN A 39 -16.51 7.02 -16.29
CA GLN A 39 -15.76 8.15 -15.71
C GLN A 39 -14.28 7.85 -15.43
N ASP A 40 -13.74 6.76 -15.96
CA ASP A 40 -12.36 6.30 -15.75
C ASP A 40 -11.30 7.41 -15.92
N ALA A 41 -11.34 8.16 -17.01
CA ALA A 41 -10.34 9.20 -17.28
C ALA A 41 -10.40 10.34 -16.24
N ALA A 42 -11.61 10.81 -15.92
CA ALA A 42 -11.82 11.87 -14.94
C ALA A 42 -11.44 11.41 -13.52
N PHE A 43 -11.81 10.18 -13.17
CA PHE A 43 -11.42 9.53 -11.92
C PHE A 43 -9.91 9.44 -11.75
N ASN A 44 -9.20 8.97 -12.77
CA ASN A 44 -7.75 8.83 -12.69
C ASN A 44 -7.06 10.18 -12.58
N ALA A 45 -7.50 11.17 -13.36
CA ALA A 45 -6.98 12.53 -13.29
C ALA A 45 -7.19 13.16 -11.91
N TRP A 46 -8.39 13.01 -11.32
CA TRP A 46 -8.69 13.49 -9.98
C TRP A 46 -7.84 12.78 -8.90
N TYR A 47 -7.68 11.46 -9.00
CA TYR A 47 -6.84 10.71 -8.06
C TYR A 47 -5.39 11.21 -8.08
N ASP A 48 -4.80 11.38 -9.26
CA ASP A 48 -3.39 11.76 -9.42
C ASP A 48 -3.12 13.20 -9.01
N SER A 49 -4.02 14.12 -9.38
CA SER A 49 -3.80 15.56 -9.21
C SER A 49 -4.37 16.14 -7.91
N THR A 50 -5.32 15.45 -7.27
CA THR A 50 -6.02 15.97 -6.08
C THR A 50 -6.02 14.96 -4.93
N HIS A 51 -6.64 13.79 -5.12
CA HIS A 51 -6.94 12.92 -3.98
C HIS A 51 -5.69 12.34 -3.32
N VAL A 52 -4.75 11.79 -4.09
CA VAL A 52 -3.51 11.24 -3.52
C VAL A 52 -2.68 12.33 -2.82
N PRO A 53 -2.46 13.52 -3.41
CA PRO A 53 -1.86 14.64 -2.69
C PRO A 53 -2.55 14.98 -1.36
N GLU A 54 -3.88 15.07 -1.34
CA GLU A 54 -4.64 15.35 -0.11
C GLU A 54 -4.47 14.24 0.94
N VAL A 55 -4.39 12.97 0.53
CA VAL A 55 -4.17 11.84 1.43
C VAL A 55 -2.72 11.82 1.96
N LEU A 56 -1.74 12.19 1.14
CA LEU A 56 -0.34 12.31 1.56
C LEU A 56 -0.14 13.42 2.61
N ASP A 57 -1.02 14.43 2.65
CA ASP A 57 -1.04 15.47 3.69
C ASP A 57 -1.69 15.00 5.02
N VAL A 58 -2.23 13.78 5.08
CA VAL A 58 -2.78 13.19 6.31
C VAL A 58 -1.62 12.75 7.23
N PRO A 59 -1.55 13.23 8.49
CA PRO A 59 -0.52 12.82 9.42
C PRO A 59 -0.47 11.30 9.60
N GLY A 60 0.70 10.74 9.31
CA GLY A 60 0.99 9.32 9.41
C GLY A 60 0.91 8.55 8.10
N VAL A 61 0.51 9.19 7.00
CA VAL A 61 0.72 8.66 5.64
C VAL A 61 2.10 9.07 5.17
N VAL A 62 2.90 8.10 4.70
CA VAL A 62 4.32 8.30 4.34
C VAL A 62 4.55 8.18 2.85
N ALA A 63 3.81 7.28 2.20
CA ALA A 63 3.88 7.08 0.76
C ALA A 63 2.53 6.60 0.22
N ALA A 64 2.35 6.74 -1.09
CA ALA A 64 1.19 6.27 -1.83
C ALA A 64 1.63 5.74 -3.19
N GLN A 65 1.11 4.59 -3.61
CA GLN A 65 1.26 4.08 -4.96
C GLN A 65 -0.08 3.58 -5.48
N ARG A 66 -0.43 4.01 -6.70
CA ARG A 66 -1.62 3.56 -7.42
C ARG A 66 -1.28 2.41 -8.36
N TYR A 67 -2.24 1.53 -8.58
CA TYR A 67 -2.13 0.36 -9.45
C TYR A 67 -3.41 0.18 -10.26
N ASP A 68 -3.24 -0.12 -11.54
CA ASP A 68 -4.27 -0.71 -12.38
C ASP A 68 -4.35 -2.22 -12.11
N LEU A 69 -5.56 -2.77 -12.16
CA LEU A 69 -5.76 -4.20 -12.22
C LEU A 69 -5.13 -4.74 -13.52
N SER A 70 -4.20 -5.67 -13.37
CA SER A 70 -3.78 -6.56 -14.45
C SER A 70 -4.34 -7.94 -14.19
N GLU A 71 -5.29 -8.39 -15.03
CA GLU A 71 -5.91 -9.71 -14.88
C GLU A 71 -4.87 -10.82 -15.02
N ILE A 72 -4.85 -11.72 -14.03
CA ILE A 72 -4.06 -12.95 -14.09
C ILE A 72 -4.93 -14.01 -14.77
N LYS A 73 -4.44 -14.51 -15.91
CA LYS A 73 -5.08 -15.62 -16.62
C LYS A 73 -4.67 -16.94 -15.97
N VAL A 74 -5.55 -17.49 -15.14
CA VAL A 74 -5.41 -18.86 -14.64
C VAL A 74 -6.04 -19.81 -15.67
N PRO A 75 -5.32 -20.83 -16.16
CA PRO A 75 -5.89 -21.83 -17.05
C PRO A 75 -7.11 -22.52 -16.43
N ASP A 76 -8.11 -22.82 -17.25
CA ASP A 76 -9.20 -23.69 -16.85
C ASP A 76 -8.70 -25.14 -16.96
N ASP A 77 -8.28 -25.70 -15.84
CA ASP A 77 -7.63 -27.01 -15.74
C ASP A 77 -8.30 -27.82 -14.62
N GLU A 78 -8.72 -29.05 -14.93
CA GLU A 78 -9.44 -29.93 -14.00
C GLU A 78 -8.58 -30.41 -12.82
N ASP A 79 -7.24 -30.32 -12.96
CA ASP A 79 -6.31 -30.64 -11.88
C ASP A 79 -6.16 -29.48 -10.88
N LEU A 80 -6.69 -28.29 -11.18
CA LEU A 80 -6.69 -27.17 -10.24
C LEU A 80 -7.78 -27.34 -9.18
N PRO A 81 -7.48 -27.02 -7.90
CA PRO A 81 -8.41 -27.27 -6.80
C PRO A 81 -9.65 -26.36 -6.84
N ALA A 82 -9.59 -25.22 -7.53
CA ALA A 82 -10.71 -24.30 -7.68
C ALA A 82 -10.49 -23.31 -8.84
N GLN A 83 -11.59 -22.91 -9.48
CA GLN A 83 -11.63 -21.71 -10.31
C GLN A 83 -11.70 -20.47 -9.41
N LEU A 84 -10.91 -19.45 -9.75
CA LEU A 84 -10.91 -18.18 -9.01
C LEU A 84 -12.06 -17.28 -9.48
N PRO A 85 -12.74 -16.55 -8.58
CA PRO A 85 -13.71 -15.55 -8.99
C PRO A 85 -13.02 -14.42 -9.76
N PRO A 86 -13.73 -13.76 -10.69
CA PRO A 86 -13.18 -12.59 -11.36
C PRO A 86 -12.94 -11.45 -10.35
N PRO A 87 -11.96 -10.57 -10.60
CA PRO A 87 -11.72 -9.41 -9.77
C PRO A 87 -12.91 -8.44 -9.82
N THR A 88 -13.22 -7.83 -8.67
CA THR A 88 -14.35 -6.89 -8.52
C THR A 88 -13.94 -5.42 -8.59
N HIS A 89 -12.64 -5.13 -8.59
CA HIS A 89 -12.09 -3.78 -8.56
C HIS A 89 -11.03 -3.59 -9.62
N ARG A 90 -11.03 -2.41 -10.23
CA ARG A 90 -10.11 -2.05 -11.32
C ARG A 90 -8.90 -1.27 -10.87
N TYR A 91 -8.96 -0.65 -9.69
CA TYR A 91 -7.88 0.16 -9.14
C TYR A 91 -7.58 -0.17 -7.68
N LEU A 92 -6.30 -0.10 -7.33
CA LEU A 92 -5.79 -0.20 -5.96
C LEU A 92 -4.91 1.01 -5.66
N VAL A 93 -5.02 1.55 -4.45
CA VAL A 93 -4.00 2.42 -3.87
C VAL A 93 -3.46 1.78 -2.61
N VAL A 94 -2.13 1.72 -2.51
CA VAL A 94 -1.41 1.30 -1.30
C VAL A 94 -0.82 2.54 -0.66
N TYR A 95 -1.28 2.85 0.54
CA TYR A 95 -0.67 3.86 1.40
C TYR A 95 0.21 3.19 2.44
N GLU A 96 1.45 3.66 2.59
CA GLU A 96 2.37 3.26 3.64
C GLU A 96 2.21 4.17 4.85
N LEU A 97 2.14 3.59 6.05
CA LEU A 97 1.87 4.32 7.29
C LEU A 97 3.01 4.21 8.31
N ASP A 98 3.27 5.28 9.04
CA ASP A 98 4.23 5.30 10.17
C ASP A 98 3.61 4.98 11.54
N ARG A 99 2.32 4.63 11.56
CA ARG A 99 1.53 4.36 12.77
C ARG A 99 0.33 3.47 12.45
N GLU A 100 -0.40 3.10 13.50
CA GLU A 100 -1.60 2.27 13.41
C GLU A 100 -2.66 2.81 12.43
N PRO A 101 -3.28 1.96 11.58
CA PRO A 101 -4.26 2.39 10.57
C PRO A 101 -5.44 3.17 11.15
N ASP A 102 -5.94 2.78 12.33
CA ASP A 102 -7.10 3.43 12.95
C ASP A 102 -6.82 4.89 13.32
N ALA A 103 -5.58 5.20 13.75
CA ALA A 103 -5.17 6.56 14.06
C ALA A 103 -5.12 7.43 12.79
N VAL A 104 -4.59 6.89 11.69
CA VAL A 104 -4.58 7.57 10.39
C VAL A 104 -5.99 7.76 9.86
N MET A 105 -6.85 6.74 9.98
CA MET A 105 -8.25 6.80 9.56
C MET A 105 -9.03 7.89 10.30
N ALA A 106 -8.78 8.06 11.61
CA ALA A 106 -9.39 9.13 12.38
C ALA A 106 -8.99 10.52 11.85
N GLU A 107 -7.72 10.73 11.47
CA GLU A 107 -7.25 11.99 10.87
C GLU A 107 -7.76 12.22 9.45
N PHE A 108 -7.87 11.15 8.66
CA PHE A 108 -8.48 11.13 7.33
C PHE A 108 -9.95 11.60 7.42
N LEU A 109 -10.76 10.97 8.27
CA LEU A 109 -12.17 11.31 8.42
C LEU A 109 -12.40 12.73 8.93
N LYS A 110 -11.54 13.23 9.82
CA LYS A 110 -11.58 14.64 10.25
C LYS A 110 -11.42 15.60 9.08
N ARG A 111 -10.53 15.31 8.12
CA ARG A 111 -10.29 16.14 6.93
C ARG A 111 -11.43 16.05 5.93
N VAL A 112 -11.99 14.86 5.75
CA VAL A 112 -13.22 14.68 4.95
C VAL A 112 -14.35 15.55 5.52
N MET A 113 -14.60 15.48 6.82
CA MET A 113 -15.64 16.29 7.47
C MET A 113 -15.36 17.80 7.41
N ALA A 114 -14.08 18.19 7.43
CA ALA A 114 -13.67 19.59 7.28
C ALA A 114 -13.66 20.07 5.82
N GLY A 115 -13.86 19.18 4.84
CA GLY A 115 -13.78 19.50 3.41
C GLY A 115 -12.36 19.75 2.89
N THR A 116 -11.33 19.39 3.65
CA THR A 116 -9.92 19.53 3.27
C THR A 116 -9.32 18.26 2.67
N LEU A 117 -10.07 17.16 2.68
CA LEU A 117 -9.80 15.95 1.89
C LEU A 117 -11.09 15.60 1.15
N THR A 118 -11.00 15.52 -0.18
CA THR A 118 -12.16 15.34 -1.05
C THR A 118 -12.42 13.86 -1.34
N LEU A 119 -13.70 13.48 -1.44
CA LEU A 119 -14.14 12.22 -2.01
C LEU A 119 -14.83 12.56 -3.34
N GLY A 120 -14.12 12.32 -4.44
CA GLY A 120 -14.48 12.86 -5.76
C GLY A 120 -15.78 12.30 -6.32
N GLU A 121 -16.48 13.11 -7.12
CA GLU A 121 -17.77 12.76 -7.73
C GLU A 121 -17.69 11.59 -8.72
N THR A 122 -16.49 11.24 -9.16
CA THR A 122 -16.23 10.14 -10.11
C THR A 122 -15.96 8.80 -9.43
N LEU A 123 -15.77 8.77 -8.10
CA LEU A 123 -15.54 7.55 -7.32
C LEU A 123 -16.87 6.86 -7.00
N ASP A 124 -16.99 5.58 -7.33
CA ASP A 124 -18.16 4.80 -6.91
C ASP A 124 -18.01 4.32 -5.46
N LEU A 125 -18.53 5.14 -4.54
CA LEU A 125 -18.52 4.89 -3.11
C LEU A 125 -19.30 3.61 -2.70
N SER A 126 -20.20 3.09 -3.55
CA SER A 126 -20.92 1.86 -3.24
C SER A 126 -20.03 0.62 -3.34
N THR A 127 -18.90 0.73 -4.04
CA THR A 127 -17.96 -0.37 -4.27
C THR A 127 -16.67 -0.26 -3.47
N VAL A 128 -16.40 0.90 -2.85
CA VAL A 128 -15.09 1.18 -2.25
C VAL A 128 -14.78 0.21 -1.09
N SER A 129 -13.56 -0.32 -1.07
CA SER A 129 -13.06 -1.16 0.03
C SER A 129 -11.87 -0.46 0.68
N LEU A 130 -12.00 -0.16 1.97
CA LEU A 130 -10.98 0.52 2.78
C LEU A 130 -10.52 -0.43 3.88
N THR A 131 -9.23 -0.77 3.89
CA THR A 131 -8.70 -1.74 4.85
C THR A 131 -7.34 -1.33 5.40
N GLY A 132 -7.20 -1.36 6.73
CA GLY A 132 -5.93 -1.18 7.43
C GLY A 132 -5.26 -2.52 7.73
N TRP A 133 -3.94 -2.59 7.61
CA TRP A 133 -3.16 -3.82 7.79
C TRP A 133 -1.91 -3.56 8.61
N THR A 134 -1.70 -4.36 9.64
CA THR A 134 -0.44 -4.40 10.41
C THR A 134 0.37 -5.64 10.00
N PRO A 135 1.71 -5.58 9.95
CA PRO A 135 2.56 -6.71 9.64
C PRO A 135 2.37 -7.86 10.62
N ARG A 136 2.28 -9.09 10.07
CA ARG A 136 2.32 -10.32 10.86
C ARG A 136 3.68 -10.98 10.70
N GLY A 137 4.57 -10.74 11.67
CA GLY A 137 5.94 -11.27 11.65
C GLY A 137 6.88 -10.47 10.75
N GLU A 138 8.11 -10.97 10.59
CA GLU A 138 9.17 -10.28 9.85
C GLU A 138 9.02 -10.40 8.33
N ARG A 139 9.40 -9.34 7.61
CA ARG A 139 9.49 -9.33 6.14
C ARG A 139 10.58 -10.29 5.68
N ARG A 140 10.23 -11.21 4.77
CA ARG A 140 11.18 -12.13 4.13
C ARG A 140 11.59 -11.59 2.75
N VAL A 141 12.86 -11.73 2.40
CA VAL A 141 13.42 -11.34 1.11
C VAL A 141 13.95 -12.57 0.37
N ALA A 142 13.86 -12.56 -0.97
CA ALA A 142 14.44 -13.62 -1.79
C ALA A 142 15.97 -13.64 -1.68
N THR A 143 16.56 -14.83 -1.83
CA THR A 143 18.02 -15.05 -1.86
C THR A 143 18.53 -15.19 -3.28
#